data_AF-A0A5N5GAY3-F1
#
_entry.id   AF-A0A5N5GAY3-F1
#
_cell.length_a   1.000
_cell.length_b   1.000
_cell.length_c   1.000
_cell.angle_alpha   90.00
_cell.angle_beta   90.00
_cell.angle_gamma   90.00
#
_symmetry.space_group_name_H-M   'P 1'
#
loop_
_entity.id
_entity.type
_entity.pdbx_description
1 polymer ?
#
loop_
_entity_poly.entity_id
_entity_poly.type
_entity_poly.pdbx_seq_one_letter_code
_entity_poly.pdbx_strand_id
1 'polypeptide(L)'
;MLRAIGDNYLKPYMISEPEVTVTDRAVEDECLILASNGFWDVVSNETACGVVRMCLLARSNKACFDASILLTKFSLARHSSDNISVVVVDLRRPGRLWSSCTLVQWFKFIPN
;
A
#
# COMPACT_ATOMS: atom_id res chain seq x y z
N MET A 1 0.92 -2.48 -18.59
CA MET A 1 -0.40 -2.69 -17.95
C MET A 1 -1.38 -3.19 -19.01
N LEU A 2 -2.04 -4.34 -18.78
CA LEU A 2 -3.00 -4.93 -19.74
C LEU A 2 -4.47 -4.63 -19.41
N ARG A 3 -4.71 -3.98 -18.27
CA ARG A 3 -6.04 -3.60 -17.81
C ARG A 3 -6.05 -2.12 -17.43
N ALA A 4 -6.97 -1.34 -17.98
CA ALA A 4 -7.11 0.07 -17.62
C ALA A 4 -8.55 0.55 -17.82
N ILE A 5 -8.90 1.63 -17.12
CA ILE A 5 -10.14 2.35 -17.37
C ILE A 5 -9.87 3.37 -18.47
N GLY A 6 -10.68 3.36 -19.52
CA GLY A 6 -10.49 4.23 -20.68
C GLY A 6 -9.91 3.49 -21.87
N ASP A 7 -8.95 4.12 -22.57
CA ASP A 7 -8.19 3.55 -23.69
C ASP A 7 -9.06 2.83 -24.74
N ASN A 8 -10.21 3.44 -25.06
CA ASN A 8 -11.23 2.82 -25.91
C ASN A 8 -10.69 2.41 -27.29
N TYR A 9 -9.73 3.15 -27.84
CA TYR A 9 -9.08 2.84 -29.12
C TYR A 9 -8.26 1.54 -29.09
N LEU A 10 -7.88 1.05 -27.90
CA LEU A 10 -7.08 -0.16 -27.71
C LEU A 10 -7.95 -1.38 -27.34
N LYS A 11 -9.27 -1.24 -27.32
CA LYS A 11 -10.18 -2.38 -27.08
C LYS A 11 -10.20 -3.30 -28.31
N PRO A 12 -10.20 -4.64 -28.13
CA PRO A 12 -10.38 -5.36 -26.87
C PRO A 12 -9.06 -5.75 -26.14
N TYR A 13 -7.89 -5.37 -26.66
CA TYR A 13 -6.59 -5.79 -26.12
C TYR A 13 -6.31 -5.22 -24.73
N MET A 14 -6.90 -4.06 -24.42
CA MET A 14 -6.92 -3.49 -23.08
C MET A 14 -8.32 -3.64 -22.48
N ILE A 15 -8.42 -4.44 -21.42
CA ILE A 15 -9.69 -4.73 -20.75
C ILE A 15 -9.91 -3.79 -19.55
N SER A 16 -11.16 -3.44 -19.28
CA SER A 16 -11.53 -2.57 -18.15
C SER A 16 -12.11 -3.34 -16.95
N GLU A 17 -12.05 -4.68 -17.00
CA GLU A 17 -12.54 -5.54 -15.93
C GLU A 17 -11.49 -5.67 -14.82
N PRO A 18 -11.79 -5.29 -13.57
CA PRO A 18 -10.83 -5.36 -12.47
C PRO A 18 -10.69 -6.79 -11.95
N GLU A 19 -9.59 -7.05 -11.25
CA GLU A 19 -9.51 -8.19 -10.34
C GLU A 19 -10.10 -7.79 -9.00
N VAL A 20 -10.98 -8.63 -8.45
CA VAL A 20 -11.64 -8.38 -7.16
C VAL A 20 -11.29 -9.49 -6.20
N THR A 21 -10.74 -9.11 -5.05
CA THR A 21 -10.46 -10.00 -3.92
C THR A 21 -11.24 -9.52 -2.70
N VAL A 22 -11.74 -10.48 -1.93
CA VAL A 22 -12.45 -10.22 -0.66
C VAL A 22 -11.73 -11.01 0.42
N THR A 23 -11.27 -10.32 1.44
CA THR A 23 -10.52 -10.90 2.56
C THR A 23 -11.16 -10.48 3.87
N ASP A 24 -11.44 -11.44 4.73
CA ASP A 24 -11.95 -11.16 6.07
C ASP A 24 -10.87 -10.49 6.91
N ARG A 25 -11.27 -9.48 7.67
CA ARG A 25 -10.36 -8.76 8.57
C ARG A 25 -10.03 -9.61 9.79
N ALA A 26 -8.73 -9.87 9.96
CA ALA A 26 -8.19 -10.54 11.12
C ALA A 26 -7.88 -9.53 12.25
N VAL A 27 -7.67 -10.02 13.47
CA VAL A 27 -7.34 -9.16 14.63
C VAL A 27 -5.89 -8.66 14.60
N GLU A 28 -5.06 -9.35 13.82
CA GLU A 28 -3.64 -9.17 13.55
C GLU A 28 -3.37 -8.27 12.34
N ASP A 29 -4.43 -7.80 11.66
CA ASP A 29 -4.32 -6.82 10.59
C ASP A 29 -4.06 -5.42 11.18
N GLU A 30 -2.90 -4.86 10.86
CA GLU A 30 -2.41 -3.61 11.46
C GLU A 30 -2.69 -2.40 10.59
N CYS A 31 -2.43 -2.54 9.30
CA CYS A 31 -2.55 -1.44 8.34
C CYS A 31 -2.79 -1.96 6.93
N LEU A 32 -3.38 -1.09 6.12
CA LEU A 32 -3.48 -1.25 4.67
C LEU A 32 -2.68 -0.13 4.01
N ILE A 33 -1.83 -0.48 3.05
CA ILE A 33 -1.03 0.45 2.25
C ILE A 33 -1.50 0.34 0.80
N LEU A 34 -1.95 1.44 0.22
CA LEU A 34 -2.24 1.57 -1.21
C LEU A 34 -1.26 2.58 -1.80
N ALA A 35 -0.60 2.24 -2.91
CA ALA A 35 0.35 3.14 -3.53
C ALA A 35 0.46 2.91 -5.05
N SER A 36 0.94 3.94 -5.75
CA SER A 36 1.24 3.87 -7.19
C SER A 36 2.51 3.06 -7.48
N ASN A 37 2.71 2.68 -8.74
CA ASN A 37 3.84 1.88 -9.21
C ASN A 37 5.18 2.55 -8.86
N GLY A 38 5.29 3.87 -9.05
CA GLY A 38 6.48 4.64 -8.66
C GLY A 38 6.93 4.46 -7.21
N PHE A 39 6.04 4.05 -6.30
CA PHE A 39 6.43 3.61 -4.95
C PHE A 39 6.93 2.16 -4.93
N TRP A 40 6.13 1.22 -5.42
CA TRP A 40 6.42 -0.21 -5.33
C TRP A 40 7.60 -0.67 -6.19
N ASP A 41 7.95 0.08 -7.23
CA ASP A 41 9.11 -0.19 -8.09
C ASP A 41 10.44 -0.07 -7.32
N VAL A 42 10.47 0.78 -6.27
CA VAL A 42 11.68 1.05 -5.50
C VAL A 42 11.57 0.66 -4.02
N VAL A 43 10.39 0.31 -3.51
CA VAL A 43 10.16 -0.06 -2.10
C VAL A 43 9.55 -1.45 -1.97
N SER A 44 10.16 -2.30 -1.14
CA SER A 44 9.63 -3.64 -0.87
C SER A 44 8.48 -3.61 0.13
N ASN A 45 7.62 -4.63 0.09
CA ASN A 45 6.50 -4.81 1.03
C ASN A 45 6.97 -4.79 2.49
N GLU A 46 8.07 -5.48 2.79
CA GLU A 46 8.63 -5.59 4.15
C GLU A 46 9.12 -4.23 4.65
N THR A 47 9.76 -3.46 3.76
CA THR A 47 10.23 -2.11 4.06
C THR A 47 9.06 -1.17 4.33
N ALA A 48 8.03 -1.21 3.47
CA ALA A 48 6.84 -0.38 3.61
C ALA A 48 6.11 -0.68 4.93
N CYS A 49 5.86 -1.95 5.23
CA CYS A 49 5.25 -2.37 6.48
C CYS A 49 6.08 -1.96 7.70
N GLY A 50 7.40 -2.10 7.66
CA GLY A 50 8.28 -1.68 8.75
C GLY A 50 8.16 -0.19 9.07
N VAL A 51 8.17 0.67 8.06
CA VAL A 51 8.02 2.13 8.23
C VAL A 51 6.66 2.48 8.83
N VAL A 52 5.57 1.95 8.27
CA VAL A 52 4.22 2.24 8.79
C VAL A 52 4.08 1.79 10.23
N ARG A 53 4.59 0.60 10.55
CA ARG A 53 4.54 0.04 11.89
C ARG A 53 5.26 0.92 12.91
N MET A 54 6.46 1.40 12.57
CA MET A 54 7.21 2.34 13.40
C MET A 54 6.44 3.64 13.67
N CYS A 55 5.78 4.20 12.65
CA CYS A 55 4.96 5.40 12.82
C CYS A 55 3.72 5.14 13.69
N LEU A 56 3.03 4.02 13.47
CA LEU A 56 1.83 3.64 14.22
C LEU A 56 2.14 3.33 15.69
N LEU A 57 3.35 2.89 16.02
CA LEU A 57 3.81 2.69 17.40
C LEU A 57 3.91 4.00 18.19
N ALA A 58 4.18 5.13 17.53
CA ALA A 58 4.25 6.44 18.18
C ALA A 58 2.89 6.92 18.73
N ARG A 59 1.78 6.21 18.43
CA ARG A 59 0.41 6.50 18.92
C ARG A 59 -0.02 7.96 18.75
N SER A 60 0.51 8.63 17.73
CA SER A 60 0.13 9.98 17.34
C SER A 60 -1.14 9.95 16.49
N ASN A 61 -2.00 10.95 16.67
CA ASN A 61 -3.17 11.16 15.81
C ASN A 61 -2.77 11.39 14.33
N LYS A 62 -1.50 11.68 14.07
CA LYS A 62 -0.93 11.90 12.73
C LYS A 62 -0.12 10.71 12.21
N ALA A 63 -0.09 9.57 12.92
CA ALA A 63 0.79 8.46 12.57
C ALA A 63 0.63 7.95 11.12
N CYS A 64 -0.59 7.86 10.59
CA CYS A 64 -0.83 7.50 9.19
C CYS A 64 -0.31 8.56 8.21
N PHE A 65 -0.51 9.84 8.55
CA PHE A 65 -0.02 10.95 7.75
C PHE A 65 1.51 10.95 7.71
N ASP A 66 2.16 10.85 8.87
CA ASP A 66 3.62 10.80 8.98
C ASP A 66 4.19 9.60 8.21
N ALA A 67 3.54 8.42 8.33
CA ALA A 67 3.91 7.23 7.58
C ALA A 67 3.82 7.46 6.06
N SER A 68 2.71 8.02 5.57
CA SER A 68 2.53 8.30 4.13
C SER A 68 3.60 9.25 3.58
N ILE A 69 3.96 10.28 4.34
CA ILE A 69 5.02 11.24 3.97
C ILE A 69 6.39 10.57 3.97
N LEU A 70 6.70 9.76 4.99
CA LEU A 70 7.97 9.05 5.06
C LEU A 70 8.14 8.05 3.92
N LEU A 71 7.10 7.26 3.61
CA LEU A 71 7.09 6.34 2.48
C LEU A 71 7.30 7.06 1.13
N THR A 72 6.67 8.21 0.96
CA THR A 72 6.83 9.04 -0.25
C THR A 72 8.27 9.55 -0.36
N LYS A 73 8.82 10.12 0.72
CA LYS A 73 10.22 10.59 0.78
C LYS A 73 11.23 9.47 0.55
N PHE A 74 10.95 8.29 1.08
CA PHE A 74 11.81 7.12 0.93
C PHE A 74 11.93 6.69 -0.54
N SER A 75 10.81 6.77 -1.27
CA SER A 75 10.78 6.44 -2.71
C SER A 75 11.49 7.49 -3.57
N LEU A 76 11.35 8.78 -3.22
CA LEU A 76 12.12 9.86 -3.84
C LEU A 76 13.63 9.71 -3.59
N ALA A 77 14.02 9.34 -2.35
CA ALA A 77 15.41 9.11 -2.00
C ALA A 77 16.01 7.89 -2.71
N ARG A 78 15.18 6.93 -3.13
CA ARG A 78 15.57 5.80 -3.97
C ARG A 78 15.50 6.10 -5.47
N HIS A 79 15.39 7.38 -5.84
CA HIS A 79 15.39 7.85 -7.22
C HIS A 79 14.25 7.30 -8.09
N SER A 80 13.06 7.14 -7.50
CA SER A 80 11.86 6.88 -8.31
C SER A 80 11.62 8.03 -9.30
N SER A 81 11.40 7.67 -10.56
CA SER A 81 11.21 8.60 -11.68
C SER A 81 9.74 8.76 -12.10
N ASP A 82 8.82 8.15 -11.36
CA ASP A 82 7.38 8.15 -11.65
C ASP A 82 6.61 8.99 -10.60
N ASN A 83 5.32 9.19 -10.82
CA ASN A 83 4.44 9.82 -9.84
C ASN A 83 4.23 8.90 -8.63
N ILE A 84 4.39 9.47 -7.44
CA ILE A 84 4.33 8.75 -6.18
C ILE A 84 3.11 9.22 -5.40
N SER A 85 2.22 8.29 -5.09
CA SER A 85 1.06 8.51 -4.22
C SER A 85 0.94 7.34 -3.27
N VAL A 86 0.78 7.61 -1.98
CA VAL A 86 0.72 6.59 -0.91
C VAL A 86 -0.43 6.93 0.04
N VAL A 87 -1.29 5.95 0.31
CA VAL A 87 -2.37 6.00 1.29
C VAL A 87 -2.12 4.93 2.34
N VAL A 88 -2.18 5.32 3.61
CA VAL A 88 -2.02 4.42 4.76
C VAL A 88 -3.30 4.45 5.59
N VAL A 89 -3.85 3.28 5.86
CA VAL A 89 -5.06 3.10 6.69
C VAL A 89 -4.68 2.32 7.94
N ASP A 90 -4.96 2.86 9.12
CA ASP A 90 -4.83 2.16 10.39
C ASP A 90 -6.00 1.19 10.58
N LEU A 91 -5.71 -0.11 10.63
CA LEU A 91 -6.70 -1.17 10.84
C LEU A 91 -6.74 -1.64 12.29
N ARG A 92 -6.09 -0.96 13.24
CA ARG A 92 -6.14 -1.36 14.65
C ARG A 92 -7.51 -1.03 15.25
N ARG A 93 -8.02 -1.90 16.13
CA ARG A 93 -9.19 -1.58 16.94
C ARG A 93 -8.79 -0.66 18.10
N PRO A 94 -9.56 0.39 18.42
CA PRO A 94 -9.31 1.21 19.61
C PRO A 94 -9.26 0.32 20.86
N GLY A 95 -8.18 0.40 21.64
CA GLY A 95 -8.07 -0.27 22.94
C GLY A 95 -7.29 -1.59 23.01
N ARG A 96 -6.55 -2.03 21.97
CA ARG A 96 -5.66 -3.22 22.07
C ARG A 96 -4.15 -2.90 22.06
N LEU A 97 -3.41 -3.72 22.81
CA LEU A 97 -1.94 -3.79 22.82
C LEU A 97 -1.46 -4.83 21.79
N TRP A 98 -0.27 -4.60 21.26
CA TRP A 98 0.38 -5.35 20.18
C TRP A 98 0.47 -6.87 20.43
N SER A 99 0.22 -7.70 19.42
CA SER A 99 0.40 -9.17 19.54
C SER A 99 1.20 -9.75 18.38
N SER A 100 0.92 -9.41 17.11
CA SER A 100 1.68 -9.83 15.92
C SER A 100 1.09 -9.19 14.67
N CYS A 101 1.88 -9.15 13.59
CA CYS A 101 1.54 -8.53 12.32
C CYS A 101 1.23 -9.61 11.28
N THR A 102 0.04 -9.60 10.72
CA THR A 102 -0.24 -10.34 9.49
C THR A 102 -0.20 -9.40 8.31
N LEU A 103 0.54 -9.82 7.30
CA LEU A 103 0.80 -9.06 6.08
C LEU A 103 -0.18 -9.57 5.02
N VAL A 104 -1.30 -8.87 4.83
CA VAL A 104 -2.12 -9.09 3.63
C VAL A 104 -1.53 -8.22 2.53
N GLN A 105 -0.78 -8.85 1.61
CA GLN A 105 -0.22 -8.19 0.44
C GLN A 105 -1.37 -7.74 -0.48
N TRP A 106 -1.66 -6.44 -0.50
CA TRP A 106 -2.76 -5.90 -1.30
C TRP A 106 -2.41 -5.55 -2.75
N PHE A 107 -1.16 -5.68 -3.20
CA PHE A 107 -0.81 -5.43 -4.61
C PHE A 107 0.44 -6.20 -5.09
N LYS A 108 0.59 -7.47 -4.70
CA LYS A 108 1.57 -8.38 -5.35
C LYS A 108 0.88 -9.57 -6.00
N PHE A 109 -0.07 -9.27 -6.89
CA PHE A 109 -0.58 -10.22 -7.88
C PHE A 109 -0.65 -9.52 -9.25
N ILE A 110 0.46 -8.97 -9.70
CA ILE A 110 0.79 -8.99 -11.13
C ILE A 110 1.96 -9.97 -11.23
N PRO A 111 1.73 -11.24 -11.66
CA PRO A 111 2.83 -12.14 -11.93
C PRO A 111 3.61 -11.61 -13.13
N ASN A 112 4.93 -11.41 -12.92
CA ASN A 112 6.01 -11.11 -13.88
C ASN A 112 5.71 -10.17 -15.06
#